data_AF-A0A8J7VX65-F1
#
_entry.id   AF-A0A8J7VX65-F1
#
_cell.length_a   1.000
_cell.length_b   1.000
_cell.length_c   1.000
_cell.angle_alpha   90.00
_cell.angle_beta   90.00
_cell.angle_gamma   90.00
#
_symmetry.space_group_name_H-M   'P 1'
#
loop_
_entity.id
_entity.type
_entity.pdbx_description
1 polymer ?
#
loop_
_entity_poly.entity_id
_entity_poly.type
_entity_poly.pdbx_seq_one_letter_code
_entity_poly.pdbx_strand_id
1 'polypeptide(L)'
;MIAQFMRNTKYANTEFEMQLIPGFTPRRSGMSVSRFEYSARDCDCSACAYKTRKNKCTSPDSCVCLRERLVAGCVPLSELLGVLTEEVQERPFVARVSRLSCQPLSIFESSDHQMRFEAVHKKNLIGSAGQTAAVFLLTADPFLWSKARLAVVPGKIDFPAIHIHGVDLDGYVLFHTAKDLYAGTKHISLSELTDPELVSDEAFRLIVTAFLIRRYGAEVLCAERSCP
;
A
#
# COMPACT_ATOMS: atom_id res chain seq x y z
N MET A 1 29.54 10.99 -30.04
CA MET A 1 29.31 9.70 -29.34
C MET A 1 29.22 10.04 -27.86
N ILE A 2 28.05 9.90 -27.23
CA ILE A 2 27.93 10.18 -25.79
C ILE A 2 28.60 9.00 -25.06
N ALA A 3 29.60 9.29 -24.22
CA ALA A 3 30.27 8.27 -23.44
C ALA A 3 29.27 7.67 -22.46
N GLN A 4 29.01 6.36 -22.54
CA GLN A 4 28.18 5.64 -21.57
C GLN A 4 29.12 4.84 -20.67
N PHE A 5 29.44 5.41 -19.50
CA PHE A 5 30.33 4.87 -18.49
C PHE A 5 29.68 3.73 -17.70
N MET A 6 28.38 3.77 -17.50
CA MET A 6 27.60 2.82 -16.70
C MET A 6 26.83 1.82 -17.56
N ARG A 7 27.18 1.70 -18.85
CA ARG A 7 26.55 0.77 -19.79
C ARG A 7 26.64 -0.66 -19.26
N ASN A 8 25.51 -1.36 -19.17
CA ASN A 8 25.38 -2.71 -18.58
C ASN A 8 25.44 -2.79 -17.04
N THR A 9 25.30 -1.67 -16.33
CA THR A 9 25.07 -1.65 -14.89
C THR A 9 23.65 -1.22 -14.58
N LYS A 10 23.18 -1.45 -13.34
CA LYS A 10 21.87 -0.97 -12.87
C LYS A 10 21.70 0.56 -12.90
N TYR A 11 22.81 1.31 -13.06
CA TYR A 11 22.81 2.78 -13.11
C TYR A 11 22.85 3.35 -14.54
N ALA A 12 22.75 2.50 -15.58
CA ALA A 12 22.80 2.95 -16.97
C ALA A 12 21.73 3.99 -17.30
N ASN A 13 20.52 3.85 -16.74
CA ASN A 13 19.42 4.79 -16.98
C ASN A 13 19.57 6.08 -16.16
N THR A 14 20.11 5.99 -14.93
CA THR A 14 20.44 7.16 -14.13
C THR A 14 21.54 7.98 -14.80
N GLU A 15 22.55 7.31 -15.36
CA GLU A 15 23.58 7.98 -16.17
C GLU A 15 22.96 8.70 -17.36
N PHE A 16 22.01 8.08 -18.06
CA PHE A 16 21.29 8.71 -19.18
C PHE A 16 20.55 9.98 -18.74
N GLU A 17 19.89 9.98 -17.58
CA GLU A 17 19.24 11.17 -16.99
C GLU A 17 20.27 12.24 -16.58
N MET A 18 21.41 11.82 -16.02
CA MET A 18 22.51 12.72 -15.60
C MET A 18 23.28 13.33 -16.78
N GLN A 19 23.16 12.75 -17.97
CA GLN A 19 23.75 13.26 -19.22
C GLN A 19 22.83 14.26 -19.94
N LEU A 20 21.66 14.57 -19.39
CA LEU A 20 20.81 15.65 -19.90
C LEU A 20 21.55 16.99 -19.79
N ILE A 21 21.49 17.77 -20.87
CA ILE A 21 22.36 18.95 -21.10
C ILE A 21 22.08 20.05 -20.06
N PRO A 22 23.12 20.56 -19.35
CA PRO A 22 22.99 21.72 -18.48
C PRO A 22 22.47 22.94 -19.26
N GLY A 23 21.36 23.52 -18.83
CA GLY A 23 20.74 24.70 -19.46
C GLY A 23 19.39 24.46 -20.14
N PHE A 24 18.90 23.21 -20.18
CA PHE A 24 17.49 22.97 -20.46
C PHE A 24 16.66 23.52 -19.30
N THR A 25 15.94 24.62 -19.53
CA THR A 25 15.05 25.18 -18.50
C THR A 25 13.99 24.14 -18.16
N PRO A 26 13.80 23.78 -16.88
CA PRO A 26 12.66 22.98 -16.48
C PRO A 26 11.41 23.68 -17.00
N ARG A 27 10.52 22.97 -17.70
CA ARG A 27 9.19 23.52 -18.02
C ARG A 27 8.61 23.97 -16.68
N ARG A 28 8.19 25.25 -16.59
CA ARG A 28 7.63 25.88 -15.38
C ARG A 28 6.71 24.90 -14.67
N SER A 29 7.20 24.27 -13.60
CA SER A 29 6.63 23.11 -12.92
C SER A 29 6.36 21.88 -13.82
N GLY A 30 7.01 20.77 -13.49
CA GLY A 30 6.71 19.46 -14.03
C GLY A 30 7.57 18.42 -13.31
N MET A 31 6.93 17.51 -12.59
CA MET A 31 7.59 16.32 -12.05
C MET A 31 8.09 15.47 -13.22
N SER A 32 9.39 15.19 -13.30
CA SER A 32 9.88 14.11 -14.17
C SER A 32 9.50 12.79 -13.53
N VAL A 33 8.47 12.14 -14.07
CA VAL A 33 8.13 10.78 -13.69
C VAL A 33 9.07 9.86 -14.46
N SER A 34 10.05 9.27 -13.78
CA SER A 34 10.89 8.22 -14.38
C SER A 34 9.98 7.09 -14.86
N ARG A 35 10.17 6.64 -16.10
CA ARG A 35 9.44 5.49 -16.69
C ARG A 35 10.15 4.17 -16.42
N PHE A 36 11.17 4.16 -15.57
CA PHE A 36 11.91 2.96 -15.24
C PHE A 36 11.07 2.06 -14.34
N GLU A 37 10.80 0.85 -14.82
CA GLU A 37 10.11 -0.18 -14.05
C GLU A 37 11.14 -1.05 -13.33
N TYR A 38 11.13 -1.01 -12.00
CA TYR A 38 12.01 -1.85 -11.19
C TYR A 38 11.59 -3.31 -11.31
N SER A 39 12.54 -4.18 -11.62
CA SER A 39 12.35 -5.62 -11.58
C SER A 39 12.99 -6.23 -10.34
N ALA A 40 12.69 -7.50 -10.06
CA ALA A 40 13.33 -8.23 -8.96
C ALA A 40 14.86 -8.29 -9.08
N ARG A 41 15.41 -8.22 -10.30
CA ARG A 41 16.85 -8.21 -10.56
C ARG A 41 17.52 -6.92 -10.08
N ASP A 42 16.75 -5.83 -10.03
CA ASP A 42 17.21 -4.51 -9.58
C ASP A 42 17.14 -4.36 -8.06
N CYS A 43 16.54 -5.34 -7.37
CA CYS A 43 16.23 -5.30 -5.94
C CYS A 43 17.29 -5.98 -5.04
N ASP A 44 18.52 -6.10 -5.53
CA ASP A 44 19.60 -6.77 -4.80
C ASP A 44 20.09 -6.00 -3.57
N CYS A 45 19.68 -4.74 -3.39
CA CYS A 45 20.08 -3.85 -2.30
C CYS A 45 21.60 -3.77 -2.07
N SER A 46 22.45 -4.04 -3.06
CA SER A 46 23.91 -4.19 -2.85
C SER A 46 24.58 -2.95 -2.24
N ALA A 47 24.00 -1.77 -2.41
CA ALA A 47 24.47 -0.51 -1.84
C ALA A 47 23.63 -0.01 -0.63
N CYS A 48 22.66 -0.80 -0.14
CA CYS A 48 21.85 -0.42 1.01
C CYS A 48 22.69 -0.50 2.29
N ALA A 49 22.85 0.62 2.99
CA ALA A 49 23.60 0.71 4.25
C ALA A 49 23.04 -0.20 5.36
N TYR A 50 21.77 -0.55 5.28
CA TYR A 50 21.06 -1.40 6.24
C TYR A 50 21.02 -2.88 5.85
N LYS A 51 21.67 -3.27 4.74
CA LYS A 51 21.70 -4.65 4.27
C LYS A 51 22.66 -5.48 5.13
N THR A 52 22.12 -6.54 5.73
CA THR A 52 22.92 -7.54 6.45
C THR A 52 23.71 -8.44 5.49
N ARG A 53 24.72 -9.13 6.01
CA ARG A 53 25.47 -10.20 5.30
C ARG A 53 24.58 -11.32 4.74
N LYS A 54 23.33 -11.46 5.22
CA LYS A 54 22.33 -12.44 4.73
C LYS A 54 21.42 -11.88 3.63
N ASN A 55 21.78 -10.76 3.00
CA ASN A 55 20.97 -10.04 2.00
C ASN A 55 19.60 -9.55 2.50
N LYS A 56 19.38 -9.46 3.81
CA LYS A 56 18.15 -8.90 4.41
C LYS A 56 18.39 -7.48 4.90
N CYS A 57 17.49 -6.54 4.60
CA CYS A 57 17.53 -5.19 5.16
C CYS A 57 17.12 -5.24 6.64
N THR A 58 17.90 -4.61 7.51
CA THR A 58 17.70 -4.66 8.98
C THR A 58 16.76 -3.56 9.49
N SER A 59 16.64 -2.47 8.73
CA SER A 59 15.83 -1.30 9.06
C SER A 59 14.99 -0.97 7.84
N PRO A 60 13.86 -1.67 7.64
CA PRO A 60 13.03 -1.48 6.46
C PRO A 60 12.36 -0.09 6.43
N ASP A 61 12.13 0.52 7.59
CA ASP A 61 11.71 1.92 7.78
C ASP A 61 12.70 2.96 7.20
N SER A 62 14.00 2.69 7.30
CA SER A 62 15.07 3.59 6.81
C SER A 62 15.75 3.08 5.53
N CYS A 63 15.28 1.97 4.97
CA CYS A 63 15.78 1.41 3.73
C CYS A 63 15.42 2.33 2.56
N VAL A 64 16.44 3.01 2.02
CA VAL A 64 16.31 3.85 0.83
C VAL A 64 15.74 3.07 -0.36
N CYS A 65 15.99 1.76 -0.42
CA CYS A 65 15.54 0.88 -1.50
C CYS A 65 14.12 0.30 -1.31
N LEU A 66 13.40 0.63 -0.22
CA LEU A 66 12.10 0.01 0.07
C LEU A 66 11.08 0.30 -1.04
N ARG A 67 11.08 1.53 -1.56
CA ARG A 67 10.11 1.95 -2.57
C ARG A 67 10.31 1.20 -3.88
N GLU A 68 11.55 1.08 -4.34
CA GLU A 68 11.92 0.34 -5.55
C GLU A 68 11.54 -1.13 -5.43
N ARG A 69 11.85 -1.74 -4.29
CA ARG A 69 11.49 -3.14 -4.02
C ARG A 69 9.99 -3.35 -4.01
N LEU A 70 9.24 -2.40 -3.46
CA LEU A 70 7.79 -2.52 -3.39
C LEU A 70 7.17 -2.44 -4.80
N VAL A 71 7.62 -1.49 -5.62
CA VAL A 71 7.23 -1.38 -7.04
C VAL A 71 7.59 -2.65 -7.82
N ALA A 72 8.73 -3.26 -7.51
CA ALA A 72 9.16 -4.53 -8.11
C ALA A 72 8.45 -5.77 -7.56
N GLY A 73 7.51 -5.64 -6.61
CA GLY A 73 6.84 -6.78 -5.96
C GLY A 73 7.76 -7.65 -5.09
N CYS A 74 8.88 -7.10 -4.63
CA CYS A 74 9.94 -7.80 -3.89
C CYS A 74 9.90 -7.56 -2.36
N VAL A 75 8.78 -7.03 -1.86
CA VAL A 75 8.56 -6.81 -0.43
C VAL A 75 7.36 -7.66 -0.01
N PRO A 76 7.56 -8.73 0.79
CA PRO A 76 6.45 -9.52 1.28
C PRO A 76 5.63 -8.72 2.27
N LEU A 77 4.33 -9.03 2.38
CA LEU A 77 3.42 -8.35 3.31
C LEU A 77 3.91 -8.42 4.77
N SER A 78 4.54 -9.54 5.17
CA SER A 78 5.12 -9.70 6.51
C SER A 78 6.24 -8.70 6.83
N GLU A 79 7.03 -8.28 5.84
CA GLU A 79 8.05 -7.24 6.03
C GLU A 79 7.39 -5.88 6.27
N LEU A 80 6.31 -5.56 5.54
CA LEU A 80 5.55 -4.32 5.73
C LEU A 80 4.84 -4.28 7.10
N LEU A 81 4.30 -5.42 7.55
CA LEU A 81 3.71 -5.53 8.89
C LEU A 81 4.77 -5.30 9.98
N GLY A 82 5.99 -5.83 9.79
CA GLY A 82 7.12 -5.59 10.69
C GLY A 82 7.42 -4.10 10.84
N VAL A 83 7.56 -3.37 9.72
CA VAL A 83 7.75 -1.90 9.73
C VAL A 83 6.64 -1.22 10.51
N LEU A 84 5.38 -1.58 10.23
CA LEU A 84 4.24 -0.96 10.87
C LEU A 84 4.23 -1.17 12.40
N THR A 85 4.63 -2.36 12.86
CA THR A 85 4.72 -2.65 14.31
C THR A 85 5.80 -1.88 15.04
N GLU A 86 6.93 -1.60 14.38
CA GLU A 86 8.02 -0.80 14.96
C GLU A 86 7.61 0.67 15.14
N GLU A 87 6.73 1.18 14.26
CA GLU A 87 6.28 2.57 14.27
C GLU A 87 5.16 2.86 15.28
N VAL A 88 4.19 1.96 15.40
CA VAL A 88 2.95 2.22 16.15
C VAL A 88 3.15 2.15 17.66
N GLN A 89 4.16 1.42 18.15
CA GLN A 89 4.57 1.31 19.57
C GLN A 89 3.45 0.99 20.60
N GLU A 90 2.22 0.69 20.17
CA GLU A 90 1.09 0.30 21.01
C GLU A 90 1.04 -1.22 21.18
N ARG A 91 1.23 -1.68 22.41
CA ARG A 91 1.37 -3.12 22.71
C ARG A 91 0.19 -3.98 22.22
N PRO A 92 -1.09 -3.60 22.40
CA PRO A 92 -2.21 -4.40 21.93
C PRO A 92 -2.22 -4.55 20.40
N PHE A 93 -1.89 -3.47 19.69
CA PHE A 93 -1.79 -3.47 18.24
C PHE A 93 -0.67 -4.38 17.74
N VAL A 94 0.53 -4.23 18.31
CA VAL A 94 1.71 -5.04 17.95
C VAL A 94 1.44 -6.52 18.21
N ALA A 95 0.83 -6.87 19.34
CA ALA A 95 0.47 -8.26 19.64
C ALA A 95 -0.50 -8.85 18.60
N ARG A 96 -1.50 -8.08 18.19
CA ARG A 96 -2.50 -8.52 17.21
C ARG A 96 -1.92 -8.68 15.81
N VAL A 97 -1.09 -7.74 15.35
CA VAL A 97 -0.36 -7.84 14.07
C VAL A 97 0.63 -9.01 14.08
N SER A 98 1.29 -9.27 15.21
CA SER A 98 2.21 -10.41 15.34
C SER A 98 1.46 -11.74 15.19
N ARG A 99 0.27 -11.87 15.79
CA ARG A 99 -0.60 -13.05 15.61
C ARG A 99 -1.02 -13.23 14.15
N LEU A 100 -1.41 -12.16 13.46
CA LEU A 100 -1.74 -12.20 12.03
C LEU A 100 -0.56 -12.70 11.19
N SER A 101 0.66 -12.25 11.51
CA SER A 101 1.87 -12.59 10.75
C SER A 101 2.28 -14.07 10.85
N CYS A 102 1.71 -14.81 11.81
CA CYS A 102 1.94 -16.24 11.97
C CYS A 102 1.01 -17.11 11.09
N GLN A 103 0.05 -16.52 10.38
CA GLN A 103 -0.92 -17.21 9.54
C GLN A 103 -0.62 -16.96 8.05
N PRO A 104 -1.16 -17.78 7.12
CA PRO A 104 -1.11 -17.45 5.71
C PRO A 104 -1.76 -16.07 5.46
N LEU A 105 -0.94 -15.10 5.08
CA LEU A 105 -1.37 -13.74 4.82
C LEU A 105 -1.79 -13.59 3.37
N SER A 106 -3.10 -13.49 3.13
CA SER A 106 -3.61 -12.90 1.89
C SER A 106 -3.84 -11.41 2.09
N ILE A 107 -3.76 -10.64 1.00
CA ILE A 107 -4.15 -9.23 0.96
C ILE A 107 -5.68 -9.17 0.91
N PHE A 108 -6.27 -9.87 -0.05
CA PHE A 108 -7.72 -9.95 -0.17
C PHE A 108 -8.30 -11.04 0.74
N GLU A 109 -9.48 -10.79 1.29
CA GLU A 109 -10.21 -11.78 2.10
C GLU A 109 -10.70 -12.96 1.26
N SER A 110 -11.14 -12.68 0.02
CA SER A 110 -11.65 -13.68 -0.91
C SER A 110 -11.39 -13.24 -2.35
N SER A 111 -11.52 -14.18 -3.29
CA SER A 111 -11.50 -13.87 -4.72
C SER A 111 -12.59 -12.86 -5.10
N ASP A 112 -13.74 -12.90 -4.44
CA ASP A 112 -14.85 -11.98 -4.67
C ASP A 112 -14.51 -10.55 -4.24
N HIS A 113 -13.81 -10.39 -3.11
CA HIS A 113 -13.27 -9.10 -2.71
C HIS A 113 -12.28 -8.59 -3.76
N GLN A 114 -11.33 -9.42 -4.20
CA GLN A 114 -10.37 -9.04 -5.25
C GLN A 114 -11.08 -8.60 -6.54
N MET A 115 -12.07 -9.36 -7.01
CA MET A 115 -12.84 -9.02 -8.21
C MET A 115 -13.55 -7.66 -8.10
N ARG A 116 -14.18 -7.37 -6.95
CA ARG A 116 -14.83 -6.08 -6.71
C ARG A 116 -13.82 -4.94 -6.75
N PHE A 117 -12.68 -5.10 -6.07
CA PHE A 117 -11.62 -4.10 -6.05
C PHE A 117 -11.05 -3.83 -7.45
N GLU A 118 -10.68 -4.89 -8.17
CA GLU A 118 -10.13 -4.78 -9.53
C GLU A 118 -11.12 -4.15 -10.51
N ALA A 119 -12.42 -4.40 -10.37
CA ALA A 119 -13.44 -3.78 -11.21
C ALA A 119 -13.49 -2.25 -11.05
N VAL A 120 -13.20 -1.74 -9.84
CA VAL A 120 -13.09 -0.29 -9.57
C VAL A 120 -11.76 0.25 -10.09
N HIS A 121 -10.68 -0.50 -9.89
CA HIS A 121 -9.34 -0.13 -10.34
C HIS A 121 -9.24 -0.03 -11.87
N LYS A 122 -9.75 -1.03 -12.62
CA LYS A 122 -9.77 -1.05 -14.09
C LYS A 122 -10.56 0.11 -14.72
N LYS A 123 -11.55 0.63 -14.00
CA LYS A 123 -12.33 1.80 -14.43
C LYS A 123 -11.63 3.13 -14.15
N ASN A 124 -10.38 3.11 -13.68
CA ASN A 124 -9.59 4.28 -13.28
C ASN A 124 -10.34 5.17 -12.27
N LEU A 125 -11.15 4.57 -11.40
CA LEU A 125 -11.92 5.33 -10.41
C LEU A 125 -11.07 5.79 -9.22
N ILE A 126 -9.87 5.23 -9.06
CA ILE A 126 -8.99 5.43 -7.92
C ILE A 126 -7.80 6.29 -8.34
N GLY A 127 -7.62 7.45 -7.68
CA GLY A 127 -6.56 8.40 -8.01
C GLY A 127 -5.51 8.64 -6.91
N SER A 128 -5.84 8.42 -5.64
CA SER A 128 -4.93 8.64 -4.51
C SER A 128 -4.80 7.42 -3.62
N ALA A 129 -3.68 7.27 -2.90
CA ALA A 129 -3.47 6.15 -1.98
C ALA A 129 -4.57 6.03 -0.90
N GLY A 130 -5.15 7.15 -0.47
CA GLY A 130 -6.28 7.13 0.48
C GLY A 130 -7.57 6.69 -0.15
N GLN A 131 -7.81 7.07 -1.40
CA GLN A 131 -8.92 6.52 -2.17
C GLN A 131 -8.74 5.03 -2.43
N THR A 132 -7.53 4.57 -2.73
CA THR A 132 -7.21 3.15 -2.90
C THR A 132 -7.51 2.36 -1.63
N ALA A 133 -7.00 2.82 -0.49
CA ALA A 133 -7.22 2.18 0.80
C ALA A 133 -8.70 2.17 1.19
N ALA A 134 -9.43 3.26 0.95
CA ALA A 134 -10.85 3.34 1.22
C ALA A 134 -11.67 2.39 0.34
N VAL A 135 -11.40 2.36 -0.98
CA VAL A 135 -12.07 1.43 -1.89
C VAL A 135 -11.78 -0.02 -1.49
N PHE A 136 -10.54 -0.35 -1.14
CA PHE A 136 -10.17 -1.68 -0.65
C PHE A 136 -11.07 -2.14 0.51
N LEU A 137 -11.22 -1.31 1.55
CA LEU A 137 -12.10 -1.63 2.68
C LEU A 137 -13.59 -1.69 2.28
N LEU A 138 -14.07 -0.75 1.48
CA LEU A 138 -15.46 -0.72 1.03
C LEU A 138 -15.83 -1.92 0.15
N THR A 139 -14.85 -2.50 -0.56
CA THR A 139 -15.06 -3.69 -1.40
C THR A 139 -14.91 -5.00 -0.65
N ALA A 140 -14.44 -4.99 0.61
CA ALA A 140 -14.29 -6.21 1.39
C ALA A 140 -15.64 -6.88 1.65
N ASP A 141 -16.59 -6.14 2.22
CA ASP A 141 -17.93 -6.63 2.49
C ASP A 141 -18.88 -6.40 1.28
N PRO A 142 -19.54 -7.45 0.74
CA PRO A 142 -20.49 -7.32 -0.36
C PRO A 142 -21.67 -6.39 -0.06
N PHE A 143 -22.18 -6.39 1.17
CA PHE A 143 -23.34 -5.59 1.54
C PHE A 143 -22.97 -4.10 1.61
N LEU A 144 -21.87 -3.76 2.26
CA LEU A 144 -21.27 -2.44 2.31
C LEU A 144 -20.95 -1.92 0.90
N TRP A 145 -20.34 -2.76 0.05
CA TRP A 145 -20.07 -2.39 -1.33
C TRP A 145 -21.34 -2.03 -2.10
N SER A 146 -22.43 -2.77 -1.88
CA SER A 146 -23.71 -2.50 -2.54
C SER A 146 -24.25 -1.09 -2.22
N LYS A 147 -23.97 -0.56 -1.01
CA LYS A 147 -24.32 0.79 -0.56
C LYS A 147 -23.35 1.84 -1.09
N ALA A 148 -22.06 1.52 -1.15
CA ALA A 148 -21.01 2.49 -1.47
C ALA A 148 -20.77 2.67 -2.98
N ARG A 149 -21.02 1.66 -3.81
CA ARG A 149 -20.58 1.61 -5.22
C ARG A 149 -20.98 2.82 -6.08
N LEU A 150 -22.14 3.43 -5.80
CA LEU A 150 -22.63 4.59 -6.57
C LEU A 150 -21.99 5.92 -6.12
N ALA A 151 -21.43 5.96 -4.91
CA ALA A 151 -20.74 7.13 -4.36
C ALA A 151 -19.24 7.16 -4.73
N VAL A 152 -18.71 6.08 -5.30
CA VAL A 152 -17.32 6.00 -5.77
C VAL A 152 -17.26 6.48 -7.22
N VAL A 153 -16.69 7.66 -7.42
CA VAL A 153 -16.52 8.30 -8.73
C VAL A 153 -15.03 8.53 -9.03
N PRO A 154 -14.64 8.85 -10.26
CA PRO A 154 -13.23 9.08 -10.59
C PRO A 154 -12.59 10.13 -9.67
N GLY A 155 -11.57 9.73 -8.91
CA GLY A 155 -10.80 10.62 -8.04
C GLY A 155 -11.50 11.09 -6.75
N LYS A 156 -12.75 10.67 -6.48
CA LYS A 156 -13.49 11.07 -5.28
C LYS A 156 -14.41 9.95 -4.75
N ILE A 157 -14.58 9.91 -3.43
CA ILE A 157 -15.64 9.12 -2.77
C ILE A 157 -16.56 10.10 -2.03
N ASP A 158 -17.86 10.01 -2.29
CA ASP A 158 -18.87 10.83 -1.61
C ASP A 158 -19.46 10.12 -0.39
N PHE A 159 -18.69 10.07 0.71
CA PHE A 159 -19.10 9.40 1.95
C PHE A 159 -20.48 9.83 2.50
N PRO A 160 -20.86 11.13 2.48
CA PRO A 160 -22.20 11.55 2.90
C PRO A 160 -23.35 10.90 2.14
N ALA A 161 -23.15 10.45 0.90
CA ALA A 161 -24.17 9.75 0.12
C ALA A 161 -24.33 8.27 0.51
N ILE A 162 -23.39 7.71 1.27
CA ILE A 162 -23.37 6.28 1.63
C ILE A 162 -24.15 6.07 2.93
N HIS A 163 -25.24 5.31 2.83
CA HIS A 163 -26.08 4.98 3.97
C HIS A 163 -25.81 3.53 4.41
N ILE A 164 -25.22 3.36 5.59
CA ILE A 164 -24.75 2.07 6.13
C ILE A 164 -25.77 1.38 7.06
N HIS A 165 -27.05 1.73 6.97
CA HIS A 165 -28.07 1.04 7.76
C HIS A 165 -28.14 -0.45 7.40
N GLY A 166 -28.05 -1.31 8.43
CA GLY A 166 -28.09 -2.76 8.30
C GLY A 166 -26.73 -3.43 8.07
N VAL A 167 -25.63 -2.66 8.08
CA VAL A 167 -24.27 -3.22 8.09
C VAL A 167 -23.99 -3.79 9.48
N ASP A 168 -23.24 -4.88 9.53
CA ASP A 168 -22.77 -5.50 10.77
C ASP A 168 -21.66 -4.67 11.44
N LEU A 169 -21.14 -5.17 12.57
CA LEU A 169 -20.13 -4.45 13.35
C LEU A 169 -18.82 -4.29 12.56
N ASP A 170 -18.34 -5.35 11.92
CA ASP A 170 -17.13 -5.29 11.11
C ASP A 170 -17.29 -4.34 9.92
N GLY A 171 -18.39 -4.42 9.17
CA GLY A 171 -18.66 -3.49 8.08
C GLY A 171 -18.79 -2.03 8.53
N TYR A 172 -19.30 -1.77 9.75
CA TYR A 172 -19.32 -0.44 10.34
C TYR A 172 -17.90 0.09 10.57
N VAL A 173 -17.03 -0.75 11.17
CA VAL A 173 -15.62 -0.41 11.40
C VAL A 173 -14.88 -0.21 10.09
N LEU A 174 -15.08 -1.09 9.10
CA LEU A 174 -14.49 -0.97 7.76
C LEU A 174 -14.90 0.34 7.08
N PHE A 175 -16.17 0.73 7.15
CA PHE A 175 -16.67 1.97 6.56
C PHE A 175 -16.04 3.21 7.20
N HIS A 176 -16.04 3.29 8.53
CA HIS A 176 -15.50 4.45 9.23
C HIS A 176 -13.97 4.53 9.10
N THR A 177 -13.28 3.39 9.07
CA THR A 177 -11.83 3.33 8.80
C THR A 177 -11.53 3.77 7.36
N ALA A 178 -12.34 3.35 6.38
CA ALA A 178 -12.22 3.80 4.99
C ALA A 178 -12.38 5.32 4.88
N LYS A 179 -13.36 5.89 5.59
CA LYS A 179 -13.59 7.33 5.65
C LYS A 179 -12.39 8.06 6.26
N ASP A 180 -11.85 7.55 7.35
CA ASP A 180 -10.67 8.12 8.01
C ASP A 180 -9.43 8.09 7.12
N LEU A 181 -9.16 6.97 6.46
CA LEU A 181 -8.03 6.85 5.55
C LEU A 181 -8.18 7.76 4.32
N TYR A 182 -9.40 7.94 3.82
CA TYR A 182 -9.68 8.85 2.72
C TYR A 182 -9.50 10.31 3.12
N ALA A 183 -10.15 10.75 4.20
CA ALA A 183 -10.19 12.14 4.63
C ALA A 183 -8.95 12.57 5.44
N GLY A 184 -8.17 11.62 5.96
CA GLY A 184 -7.09 11.91 6.92
C GLY A 184 -7.61 12.27 8.31
N THR A 185 -8.80 11.79 8.67
CA THR A 185 -9.43 12.02 9.98
C THR A 185 -9.15 10.87 10.95
N LYS A 186 -9.58 11.02 12.20
CA LYS A 186 -9.43 10.01 13.27
C LYS A 186 -10.77 9.80 13.99
N HIS A 187 -11.75 9.24 13.29
CA HIS A 187 -13.02 8.84 13.87
C HIS A 187 -12.93 7.54 14.68
N ILE A 188 -12.11 6.58 14.25
CA ILE A 188 -11.85 5.36 15.01
C ILE A 188 -10.49 5.47 15.70
N SER A 189 -10.49 5.26 17.01
CA SER A 189 -9.29 5.20 17.83
C SER A 189 -8.54 3.87 17.64
N LEU A 190 -7.22 3.90 17.85
CA LEU A 190 -6.42 2.69 17.78
C LEU A 190 -6.83 1.65 18.84
N SER A 191 -7.28 2.10 20.01
CA SER A 191 -7.83 1.24 21.06
C SER A 191 -9.05 0.44 20.59
N GLU A 192 -9.99 1.09 19.89
CA GLU A 192 -11.18 0.43 19.33
C GLU A 192 -10.78 -0.61 18.27
N LEU A 193 -9.78 -0.31 17.43
CA LEU A 193 -9.30 -1.25 16.42
C LEU A 193 -8.61 -2.48 17.02
N THR A 194 -8.00 -2.34 18.19
CA THR A 194 -7.29 -3.45 18.85
C THR A 194 -8.18 -4.34 19.69
N ASP A 195 -9.43 -3.93 19.94
CA ASP A 195 -10.39 -4.69 20.72
C ASP A 195 -10.96 -5.86 19.88
N PRO A 196 -10.76 -7.13 20.30
CA PRO A 196 -11.28 -8.29 19.58
C PRO A 196 -12.81 -8.44 19.70
N GLU A 197 -13.47 -7.75 20.64
CA GLU A 197 -14.93 -7.74 20.75
C GLU A 197 -15.56 -6.77 19.74
N LEU A 198 -14.83 -5.73 19.34
CA LEU A 198 -15.32 -4.71 18.40
C LEU A 198 -14.94 -4.98 16.94
N VAL A 199 -13.79 -5.63 16.73
CA VAL A 199 -13.25 -5.88 15.39
C VAL A 199 -12.82 -7.34 15.33
N SER A 200 -13.30 -8.10 14.34
CA SER A 200 -12.82 -9.47 14.12
C SER A 200 -11.36 -9.50 13.67
N ASP A 201 -10.71 -10.67 13.74
CA ASP A 201 -9.33 -10.81 13.23
C ASP A 201 -9.29 -10.67 11.70
N GLU A 202 -10.36 -11.06 11.00
CA GLU A 202 -10.56 -10.87 9.57
C GLU A 202 -10.63 -9.38 9.20
N ALA A 203 -11.49 -8.61 9.87
CA ALA A 203 -11.61 -7.16 9.66
C ALA A 203 -10.33 -6.43 10.05
N PHE A 204 -9.70 -6.82 11.16
CA PHE A 204 -8.43 -6.23 11.59
C PHE A 204 -7.32 -6.43 10.55
N ARG A 205 -7.22 -7.62 9.94
CA ARG A 205 -6.27 -7.89 8.84
C ARG A 205 -6.48 -6.95 7.66
N LEU A 206 -7.74 -6.73 7.26
CA LEU A 206 -8.10 -5.81 6.18
C LEU A 206 -7.72 -4.36 6.52
N ILE A 207 -8.00 -3.92 7.75
CA ILE A 207 -7.69 -2.57 8.24
C ILE A 207 -6.18 -2.32 8.22
N VAL A 208 -5.39 -3.25 8.74
CA VAL A 208 -3.93 -3.15 8.73
C VAL A 208 -3.38 -3.12 7.30
N THR A 209 -3.94 -3.94 6.41
CA THR A 209 -3.59 -3.91 4.98
C THR A 209 -3.94 -2.57 4.34
N ALA A 210 -5.07 -1.97 4.69
CA ALA A 210 -5.47 -0.65 4.21
C ALA A 210 -4.55 0.48 4.73
N PHE A 211 -4.02 0.38 5.95
CA PHE A 211 -2.98 1.29 6.45
C PHE A 211 -1.71 1.23 5.60
N LEU A 212 -1.28 0.02 5.23
CA LEU A 212 -0.15 -0.16 4.34
C LEU A 212 -0.43 0.43 2.94
N ILE A 213 -1.62 0.20 2.37
CA ILE A 213 -2.02 0.79 1.08
C ILE A 213 -2.04 2.32 1.17
N ARG A 214 -2.55 2.90 2.27
CA ARG A 214 -2.56 4.35 2.46
C ARG A 214 -1.15 4.93 2.47
N ARG A 215 -0.22 4.23 3.12
CA ARG A 215 1.17 4.66 3.31
C ARG A 215 2.02 4.50 2.06
N TYR A 216 1.95 3.33 1.42
CA TYR A 216 2.86 2.97 0.34
C TYR A 216 2.21 2.96 -1.06
N GLY A 217 0.88 3.06 -1.13
CA GLY A 217 0.11 3.07 -2.36
C GLY A 217 -0.36 1.69 -2.81
N ALA A 218 -0.85 1.62 -4.04
CA ALA A 218 -1.40 0.39 -4.64
C ALA A 218 -0.34 -0.72 -4.82
N GLU A 219 0.96 -0.38 -4.77
CA GLU A 219 2.05 -1.35 -4.91
C GLU A 219 2.05 -2.41 -3.80
N VAL A 220 1.42 -2.15 -2.65
CA VAL A 220 1.20 -3.16 -1.60
C VAL A 220 0.43 -4.36 -2.15
N LEU A 221 -0.49 -4.13 -3.09
CA LEU A 221 -1.29 -5.18 -3.73
C LEU A 221 -0.44 -6.12 -4.60
N CYS A 222 0.77 -5.68 -4.99
CA CYS A 222 1.72 -6.52 -5.71
C CYS A 222 2.49 -7.49 -4.79
N ALA A 223 2.40 -7.34 -3.46
CA ALA A 223 3.10 -8.21 -2.50
C ALA A 223 2.60 -9.67 -2.50
N GLU A 224 1.40 -9.95 -3.01
CA GLU A 224 0.93 -11.32 -3.27
C GLU A 224 1.68 -12.00 -4.42
N ARG A 225 2.26 -11.22 -5.33
CA ARG A 225 3.08 -11.71 -6.44
C ARG A 225 4.51 -11.92 -5.95
N SER A 226 4.68 -12.83 -4.99
CA SER A 226 6.02 -13.19 -4.52
C SER A 226 6.89 -13.59 -5.72
N CYS A 227 7.99 -12.86 -5.91
CA CYS A 227 9.01 -13.24 -6.88
C CYS A 227 9.57 -14.63 -6.51
N PRO A 228 9.68 -15.57 -7.47
CA PRO A 228 10.34 -16.86 -7.24
C PRO A 228 11.83 -16.69 -6.86
#